data_AF-A0AAD3DJC7-F1
#
_entry.id   AF-A0AAD3DJC7-F1
#
_cell.length_a   1.000
_cell.length_b   1.000
_cell.length_c   1.000
_cell.angle_alpha   90.00
_cell.angle_beta   90.00
_cell.angle_gamma   90.00
#
_symmetry.space_group_name_H-M   'P 1'
#
loop_
_entity.id
_entity.type
_entity.pdbx_description
1 polymer ?
#
loop_
_entity_poly.entity_id
_entity_poly.type
_entity_poly.pdbx_seq_one_letter_code
_entity_poly.pdbx_strand_id
1 'polypeptide(L)'
;MGKAKPAKHTAKEIAMKVAAATTNMGGGKTGQEDRQGGKAGHAKFQCHICKQAAPDLKSMQMHHEARHPKEPWEPEKCTDLHQTFGGTTKGVAVRGSNKKL
;
A
#
# COMPACT_ATOMS: atom_id res chain seq x y z
N MET A 1 -23.82 30.88 37.84
CA MET A 1 -23.25 30.29 36.61
C MET A 1 -22.07 31.13 36.14
N GLY A 2 -20.83 30.68 36.35
CA GLY A 2 -19.63 31.39 35.87
C GLY A 2 -19.28 30.97 34.45
N LYS A 3 -19.19 31.93 33.52
CA LYS A 3 -18.79 31.69 32.12
C LYS A 3 -17.38 31.08 32.12
N ALA A 4 -17.22 29.93 31.46
CA ALA A 4 -15.94 29.25 31.34
C ALA A 4 -14.90 30.20 30.71
N LYS A 5 -13.72 30.28 31.33
CA LYS A 5 -12.61 31.09 30.82
C LYS A 5 -12.23 30.54 29.43
N PRO A 6 -12.02 31.40 28.41
CA PRO A 6 -11.58 30.94 27.11
C PRO A 6 -10.20 30.31 27.24
N ALA A 7 -10.12 28.99 27.06
CA ALA A 7 -8.87 28.27 26.98
C ALA A 7 -8.21 28.62 25.64
N LYS A 8 -7.15 29.43 25.68
CA LYS A 8 -6.35 29.72 24.50
C LYS A 8 -5.47 28.51 24.20
N HIS A 9 -5.51 28.02 22.97
CA HIS A 9 -4.51 27.06 22.50
C HIS A 9 -3.12 27.67 22.62
N THR A 10 -2.18 26.88 23.11
CA THR A 10 -0.75 27.26 23.13
C THR A 10 -0.23 27.41 21.71
N ALA A 11 0.83 28.22 21.54
CA ALA A 11 1.49 28.38 20.23
C ALA A 11 1.90 27.04 19.61
N LYS A 12 2.30 26.08 20.46
CA LYS A 12 2.66 24.72 20.05
C LYS A 12 1.47 23.95 19.45
N GLU A 13 0.28 24.04 20.05
CA GLU A 13 -0.92 23.41 19.52
C GLU A 13 -1.37 24.00 18.19
N ILE A 14 -1.27 25.32 18.04
CA ILE A 14 -1.62 26.01 16.79
C ILE A 14 -0.65 25.58 15.68
N ALA A 15 0.66 25.59 15.95
CA ALA A 15 1.67 25.14 15.00
C ALA A 15 1.47 23.68 14.58
N MET A 16 1.14 22.79 15.53
CA MET A 16 0.84 21.38 15.22
C MET A 16 -0.41 21.25 14.34
N LYS A 17 -1.48 22.01 14.62
CA LYS A 17 -2.70 21.97 13.81
C LYS A 17 -2.46 22.50 12.40
N VAL A 18 -1.70 23.58 12.25
CA VAL A 18 -1.34 24.13 10.93
C VAL A 18 -0.48 23.14 10.16
N ALA A 19 0.57 22.59 10.80
CA ALA A 19 1.42 21.59 10.17
C ALA A 19 0.63 20.35 9.73
N ALA A 20 -0.28 19.84 10.56
CA ALA A 20 -1.14 18.72 10.20
C ALA A 20 -2.10 19.05 9.05
N ALA A 21 -2.60 20.29 8.97
CA ALA A 21 -3.49 20.73 7.90
C ALA A 21 -2.76 20.97 6.57
N THR A 22 -1.49 21.38 6.60
CA THR A 22 -0.71 21.70 5.40
C THR A 22 0.18 20.56 4.93
N THR A 23 0.45 19.57 5.78
CA THR A 23 1.27 18.41 5.40
C THR A 23 0.46 17.44 4.54
N ASN A 24 0.94 17.18 3.32
CA ASN A 24 0.40 16.12 2.48
C ASN A 24 0.85 14.76 3.03
N MET A 25 -0.09 14.02 3.64
CA MET A 25 0.16 12.70 4.23
C MET A 25 0.19 11.55 3.20
N GLY A 26 0.58 11.82 1.96
CA GLY A 26 0.64 10.81 0.89
C GLY A 26 -0.73 10.33 0.41
N GLY A 27 -1.72 11.24 0.37
CA GLY A 27 -3.05 10.96 -0.17
C GLY A 27 -3.18 11.29 -1.65
N GLY A 28 -4.23 10.76 -2.30
CA GLY A 28 -4.54 11.09 -3.70
C GLY A 28 -3.61 10.42 -4.71
N LYS A 29 -3.15 11.16 -5.73
CA LYS A 29 -2.39 10.63 -6.88
C LYS A 29 -1.03 10.04 -6.47
N THR A 30 -0.27 10.76 -5.64
CA THR A 30 1.01 10.29 -5.10
C THR A 30 0.84 9.06 -4.20
N GLY A 31 -0.23 9.02 -3.41
CA GLY A 31 -0.59 7.83 -2.61
C GLY A 31 -1.06 6.64 -3.44
N GLN A 32 -1.64 6.88 -4.62
CA GLN A 32 -2.05 5.82 -5.52
C GLN A 32 -0.85 5.20 -6.23
N GLU A 33 0.10 6.02 -6.66
CA GLU A 33 1.38 5.55 -7.23
C GLU A 33 2.14 4.67 -6.23
N ASP A 34 2.20 5.06 -4.96
CA ASP A 34 2.83 4.26 -3.90
C ASP A 34 2.13 2.91 -3.70
N ARG A 35 0.79 2.90 -3.65
CA ARG A 35 0.00 1.65 -3.52
C ARG A 35 0.06 0.75 -4.76
N GLN A 36 0.33 1.30 -5.94
CA GLN A 36 0.57 0.54 -7.17
C GLN A 36 2.01 0.04 -7.28
N GLY A 37 2.81 0.20 -6.22
CA GLY A 37 4.16 -0.30 -6.14
C GLY A 37 5.23 0.78 -6.10
N GLY A 38 4.90 2.04 -6.42
CA GLY A 38 5.87 3.14 -6.45
C GLY A 38 7.14 2.78 -7.23
N LYS A 39 8.29 3.33 -6.80
CA LYS A 39 9.61 2.91 -7.30
C LYS A 39 10.12 1.61 -6.66
N ALA A 40 9.49 1.16 -5.57
CA ALA A 40 9.93 0.02 -4.78
C ALA A 40 9.41 -1.34 -5.30
N GLY A 41 8.45 -1.32 -6.23
CA GLY A 41 7.84 -2.53 -6.79
C GLY A 41 7.17 -3.36 -5.72
N HIS A 42 6.10 -2.88 -5.08
CA HIS A 42 5.33 -3.74 -4.18
C HIS A 42 4.76 -4.96 -4.93
N ALA A 43 4.52 -6.05 -4.18
CA ALA A 43 3.98 -7.35 -4.58
C ALA A 43 2.93 -7.32 -5.72
N LYS A 44 3.41 -7.20 -6.96
CA LYS A 44 2.59 -6.99 -8.15
C LYS A 44 2.07 -8.31 -8.70
N PHE A 45 2.94 -9.31 -8.79
CA PHE A 45 2.61 -10.61 -9.36
C PHE A 45 2.40 -11.62 -8.26
N GLN A 46 1.45 -12.54 -8.46
CA GLN A 46 1.19 -13.66 -7.56
C GLN A 46 1.40 -14.98 -8.29
N CYS A 47 2.17 -15.88 -7.67
CA CYS A 47 2.38 -17.24 -8.16
C CYS A 47 1.06 -18.03 -8.13
N HIS A 48 0.74 -18.72 -9.22
CA HIS A 48 -0.49 -19.52 -9.32
C HIS A 48 -0.44 -20.80 -8.47
N ILE A 49 0.75 -21.29 -8.12
CA ILE A 49 0.93 -22.55 -7.38
C ILE A 49 0.83 -22.30 -5.86
N CYS A 50 1.69 -21.43 -5.33
CA CYS A 50 1.81 -21.22 -3.89
C CYS A 50 1.32 -19.85 -3.39
N LYS A 51 0.81 -19.00 -4.30
CA LYS A 51 0.30 -17.65 -3.97
C LYS A 51 1.35 -16.70 -3.39
N GLN A 52 2.65 -17.04 -3.47
CA GLN A 52 3.70 -16.12 -3.10
C GLN A 52 3.70 -14.94 -4.06
N ALA A 53 3.80 -13.73 -3.51
CA ALA A 53 3.83 -12.52 -4.30
C ALA A 53 5.27 -12.10 -4.59
N ALA A 54 5.51 -11.56 -5.79
CA ALA A 54 6.79 -11.04 -6.22
C ALA A 54 6.63 -9.65 -6.87
N PRO A 55 7.66 -8.80 -6.76
CA PRO A 55 7.62 -7.44 -7.28
C PRO A 55 7.65 -7.39 -8.82
N ASP A 56 8.31 -8.35 -9.47
CA ASP A 56 8.52 -8.41 -10.91
C ASP A 56 8.53 -9.86 -11.42
N LEU A 57 8.38 -10.04 -12.74
CA LEU A 57 8.32 -11.37 -13.36
C LEU A 57 9.65 -12.14 -13.26
N LYS A 58 10.81 -11.46 -13.22
CA LYS A 58 12.11 -12.13 -13.10
C LYS A 58 12.31 -12.69 -11.69
N SER A 59 11.95 -11.92 -10.67
CA SER A 59 11.87 -12.39 -9.29
C SER A 59 10.88 -13.55 -9.14
N MET A 60 9.77 -13.52 -9.88
CA MET A 60 8.80 -14.63 -9.88
C MET A 60 9.35 -15.89 -10.58
N GLN A 61 10.10 -15.73 -11.67
CA GLN A 61 10.77 -16.83 -12.35
C GLN A 61 11.79 -17.51 -11.43
N MET A 62 12.64 -16.71 -10.76
CA MET A 62 13.59 -17.25 -9.78
C MET A 62 12.88 -17.99 -8.64
N HIS A 63 11.76 -17.45 -8.17
CA HIS A 63 10.90 -18.12 -7.19
C HIS A 63 10.39 -19.47 -7.71
N HIS A 64 9.92 -19.53 -8.95
CA HIS A 64 9.34 -20.73 -9.55
C HIS A 64 10.41 -21.80 -9.77
N GLU A 65 11.56 -21.45 -10.33
CA GLU A 65 12.68 -22.37 -10.53
C GLU A 65 13.17 -22.98 -9.21
N ALA A 66 13.15 -22.20 -8.12
CA ALA A 66 13.59 -22.66 -6.80
C ALA A 66 12.53 -23.49 -6.04
N ARG A 67 11.24 -23.14 -6.14
CA ARG A 67 10.16 -23.76 -5.33
C ARG A 67 9.27 -24.73 -6.09
N HIS A 68 9.26 -24.65 -7.41
CA HIS A 68 8.41 -25.43 -8.31
C HIS A 68 9.22 -26.08 -9.44
N PRO A 69 10.31 -26.81 -9.15
CA PRO A 69 11.20 -27.37 -10.18
C PRO A 69 10.56 -28.45 -11.07
N LYS A 70 9.34 -28.89 -10.74
CA LYS A 70 8.63 -29.97 -11.42
C LYS A 70 7.60 -29.49 -12.43
N GLU A 71 7.22 -28.22 -12.35
CA GLU A 71 6.24 -27.59 -13.24
C GLU A 71 6.98 -26.70 -14.25
N PRO A 72 6.44 -26.51 -15.46
CA PRO A 72 6.97 -25.54 -16.42
C PRO A 72 6.69 -24.10 -15.97
N TRP A 73 7.63 -23.19 -16.23
CA TRP A 73 7.43 -21.76 -15.95
C TRP A 73 6.45 -21.15 -16.96
N GLU A 74 5.25 -20.82 -16.50
CA GLU A 74 4.20 -20.19 -17.31
C GLU A 74 3.87 -18.78 -16.76
N PRO A 75 4.55 -17.73 -17.25
CA PRO A 75 4.40 -16.37 -16.71
C PRO A 75 2.99 -15.80 -16.91
N GLU A 76 2.24 -16.28 -17.91
CA GLU A 76 0.86 -15.84 -18.20
C GLU A 76 -0.14 -16.27 -17.12
N LYS A 77 0.16 -17.32 -16.36
CA LYS A 77 -0.69 -17.79 -15.25
C LYS A 77 -0.46 -16.98 -13.97
N CYS A 78 0.59 -16.17 -13.89
CA CYS A 78 0.80 -15.29 -12.75
C CYS A 78 -0.25 -14.17 -12.73
N THR A 79 -0.96 -14.06 -11.60
CA THR A 79 -2.01 -13.04 -11.46
C THR A 79 -1.39 -11.70 -11.12
N ASP A 80 -1.72 -10.65 -11.88
CA ASP A 80 -1.38 -9.27 -11.53
C ASP A 80 -2.37 -8.75 -10.48
N LEU A 81 -1.90 -8.63 -9.25
CA LEU A 81 -2.67 -8.15 -8.12
C LEU A 81 -2.98 -6.66 -8.23
N HIS A 82 -2.12 -5.87 -8.86
CA HIS A 82 -2.39 -4.45 -9.03
C HIS A 82 -3.50 -4.21 -10.05
N GLN A 83 -3.55 -4.99 -11.13
CA GLN A 83 -4.67 -4.95 -12.08
C GLN A 83 -5.98 -5.44 -11.42
N THR A 84 -5.90 -6.49 -10.60
CA THR A 84 -7.08 -7.08 -9.95
C THR A 84 -7.66 -6.18 -8.85
N PHE A 85 -6.82 -5.54 -8.04
CA PHE A 85 -7.24 -4.76 -6.87
C PHE A 85 -7.12 -3.24 -7.06
N GLY A 86 -6.76 -2.77 -8.26
CA GLY A 86 -6.76 -1.35 -8.64
C GLY A 86 -5.76 -0.48 -7.85
N GLY A 87 -4.67 -1.05 -7.37
CA GLY A 87 -3.72 -0.32 -6.51
C GLY A 87 -4.29 0.07 -5.15
N THR A 88 -5.16 -0.78 -4.59
CA THR A 88 -5.63 -0.63 -3.21
C THR A 88 -4.78 -1.48 -2.27
N THR A 89 -4.64 -1.08 -1.01
CA THR A 89 -3.98 -1.88 0.02
C THR A 89 -4.81 -3.09 0.48
N LYS A 90 -6.00 -3.30 -0.10
CA LYS A 90 -6.86 -4.45 0.20
C LYS A 90 -6.25 -5.70 -0.44
N GLY A 91 -5.84 -6.66 0.39
CA GLY A 91 -5.23 -7.92 -0.06
C GLY A 91 -3.70 -7.89 -0.17
N VAL A 92 -3.07 -6.72 -0.05
CA VAL A 92 -1.62 -6.57 0.14
C VAL A 92 -1.35 -6.52 1.65
N ALA A 93 -0.16 -6.92 2.12
CA ALA A 93 0.22 -6.98 3.54
C ALA A 93 0.28 -5.61 4.26
N VAL A 94 -0.46 -4.61 3.78
CA VAL A 94 -0.57 -3.26 4.32
C VAL A 94 -2.01 -3.07 4.81
N ARG A 95 -2.23 -3.08 6.14
CA ARG A 95 -3.54 -2.75 6.72
C ARG A 95 -3.83 -1.25 6.52
N GLY A 96 -4.53 -0.91 5.45
CA GLY A 96 -5.13 0.41 5.30
C GLY A 96 -6.30 0.60 6.27
N SER A 97 -6.52 1.85 6.69
CA SER A 97 -7.68 2.23 7.52
C SER A 97 -8.97 2.06 6.73
N ASN A 98 -9.83 1.12 7.13
CA ASN A 98 -11.20 1.06 6.61
C ASN A 98 -11.99 2.23 7.21
N LYS A 99 -12.47 3.15 6.36
CA LYS A 99 -13.47 4.13 6.79
C LYS A 99 -14.74 3.35 7.13
N LYS A 100 -15.14 3.33 8.40
CA LYS A 100 -16.48 2.87 8.78
C LYS A 100 -17.47 3.81 8.09
N LEU A 101 -18.33 3.23 7.23
CA LEU A 101 -19.56 3.85 6.76
C LEU A 101 -20.51 4.05 7.95
#